data_AF-A0A6N8Y8J9-F1
#
_entry.id   AF-A0A6N8Y8J9-F1
#
_cell.length_a   1.000
_cell.length_b   1.000
_cell.length_c   1.000
_cell.angle_alpha   90.00
_cell.angle_beta   90.00
_cell.angle_gamma   90.00
#
_symmetry.space_group_name_H-M   'P 1'
#
loop_
_entity.id
_entity.type
_entity.pdbx_description
1 polymer ?
#
loop_
_entity_poly.entity_id
_entity_poly.type
_entity_poly.pdbx_seq_one_letter_code
_entity_poly.pdbx_strand_id
1 'polypeptide(L)'
;MTLTRSFREIVKDRVMRNPDFRVGLLTEAIECLLNDEISVAKVLLRDYVNATVGFEELGVLTQKNPKSLMRMLSPRGNPSLKNISSLLASLKEHEGVKLRVRVAR
;
A
#
# COMPACT_ATOMS: atom_id res chain seq x y z
N MET A 1 18.44 23.96 16.58
CA MET A 1 17.62 24.28 15.39
C MET A 1 16.66 23.13 15.15
N THR A 2 15.39 23.43 14.91
CA THR A 2 14.25 22.50 14.88
C THR A 2 14.43 21.37 13.88
N LEU A 3 14.58 20.13 14.40
CA LEU A 3 14.55 18.90 13.61
C LEU A 3 13.09 18.64 13.19
N THR A 4 12.66 19.25 12.09
CA THR A 4 11.45 18.80 11.40
C THR A 4 11.70 17.38 10.93
N ARG A 5 11.09 16.40 11.62
CA ARG A 5 11.03 15.02 11.12
C ARG A 5 10.51 15.05 9.70
N SER A 6 11.11 14.25 8.82
CA SER A 6 10.65 14.23 7.44
C SER A 6 9.18 13.81 7.40
N PHE A 7 8.38 14.34 6.46
CA PHE A 7 6.99 13.92 6.27
C PHE A 7 6.88 12.39 6.22
N ARG A 8 7.86 11.73 5.59
CA ARG A 8 7.99 10.28 5.47
C ARG A 8 8.16 9.58 6.83
N GLU A 9 8.93 10.16 7.77
CA GLU A 9 9.07 9.65 9.14
C GLU A 9 7.77 9.81 9.95
N ILE A 10 7.07 10.94 9.78
CA ILE A 10 5.78 11.17 10.46
C ILE A 10 4.71 10.20 9.96
N VAL A 11 4.65 9.99 8.64
CA VAL A 11 3.74 9.02 8.03
C VAL A 11 4.09 7.60 8.51
N LYS A 12 5.37 7.23 8.53
CA LYS A 12 5.82 5.91 9.01
C LYS A 12 5.44 5.67 10.49
N ASP A 13 5.70 6.64 11.37
CA ASP A 13 5.32 6.54 12.79
C ASP A 13 3.79 6.43 12.98
N ARG A 14 3.00 7.13 12.15
CA ARG A 14 1.53 7.06 12.20
C ARG A 14 1.00 5.72 11.68
N VAL A 15 1.55 5.20 10.59
CA VAL A 15 1.19 3.86 10.05
C VAL A 15 1.42 2.79 11.10
N MET A 16 2.57 2.82 11.78
CA MET A 16 2.89 1.83 12.80
C MET A 16 1.93 1.86 14.02
N ARG A 17 1.44 3.04 14.40
CA ARG A 17 0.69 3.22 15.66
C ARG A 17 -0.82 3.30 15.51
N ASN A 18 -1.33 3.58 14.31
CA ASN A 18 -2.74 3.86 14.09
C ASN A 18 -3.33 2.95 12.99
N PRO A 19 -4.09 1.90 13.37
CA PRO A 19 -4.78 1.03 12.42
C PRO A 19 -5.72 1.76 11.45
N ASP A 20 -6.48 2.75 11.93
CA ASP A 20 -7.40 3.52 11.08
C ASP A 20 -6.63 4.29 10.00
N PHE A 21 -5.44 4.79 10.33
CA PHE A 21 -4.57 5.45 9.37
C PHE A 21 -4.07 4.50 8.29
N ARG A 22 -3.75 3.25 8.64
CA ARG A 22 -3.37 2.21 7.67
C ARG A 22 -4.51 1.87 6.72
N VAL A 23 -5.69 1.66 7.28
CA VAL A 23 -6.90 1.39 6.49
C VAL A 23 -7.23 2.58 5.58
N GLY A 24 -7.04 3.81 6.06
CA GLY A 24 -7.15 5.03 5.25
C GLY A 24 -6.20 5.03 4.05
N LEU A 25 -4.91 4.74 4.26
CA LEU A 25 -3.93 4.65 3.17
C LEU A 25 -4.28 3.56 2.14
N LEU A 26 -4.73 2.40 2.61
CA LEU A 26 -5.15 1.31 1.72
C LEU A 26 -6.41 1.69 0.91
N THR A 27 -7.33 2.42 1.54
CA THR A 27 -8.55 2.93 0.89
C THR A 27 -8.20 3.96 -0.18
N GLU A 28 -7.40 4.95 0.16
CA GLU A 28 -6.90 5.98 -0.77
C GLU A 28 -6.19 5.34 -1.97
N ALA A 29 -5.32 4.35 -1.73
CA ALA A 29 -4.64 3.67 -2.83
C ALA A 29 -5.61 2.97 -3.79
N ILE A 30 -6.73 2.45 -3.31
CA ILE A 30 -7.76 1.82 -4.13
C ILE A 30 -8.59 2.88 -4.87
N GLU A 31 -8.91 3.99 -4.23
CA GLU A 31 -9.60 5.12 -4.87
C GLU A 31 -8.76 5.69 -6.02
N CYS A 32 -7.45 5.88 -5.82
CA CYS A 32 -6.52 6.24 -6.89
C CYS A 32 -6.56 5.24 -8.06
N LEU A 33 -6.64 3.92 -7.79
CA LEU A 33 -6.78 2.93 -8.87
C LEU A 33 -8.10 3.06 -9.62
N LEU A 34 -9.19 3.47 -8.96
CA LEU A 34 -10.49 3.70 -9.60
C LEU A 34 -10.50 4.99 -10.44
N ASN A 35 -9.66 5.97 -10.09
CA ASN A 35 -9.55 7.27 -10.75
C ASN A 35 -8.44 7.34 -11.83
N ASP A 36 -7.85 6.20 -12.22
CA ASP A 36 -6.71 6.11 -13.16
C ASP A 36 -5.42 6.80 -12.65
N GLU A 37 -5.28 7.00 -11.34
CA GLU A 37 -4.12 7.60 -10.69
C GLU A 37 -3.08 6.54 -10.28
N ILE A 38 -2.71 5.69 -11.23
CA ILE A 38 -1.87 4.50 -10.99
C ILE A 38 -0.52 4.86 -10.34
N SER A 39 0.08 5.98 -10.73
CA SER A 39 1.35 6.45 -10.17
C SER A 39 1.25 6.74 -8.67
N VAL A 40 0.14 7.34 -8.23
CA VAL A 40 -0.11 7.66 -6.82
C VAL A 40 -0.41 6.39 -6.04
N ALA A 41 -1.29 5.54 -6.57
CA ALA A 41 -1.62 4.25 -5.95
C ALA A 41 -0.37 3.40 -5.68
N LYS A 42 0.58 3.32 -6.62
CA LYS A 42 1.85 2.59 -6.41
C LYS A 42 2.67 3.15 -5.27
N VAL A 43 2.75 4.47 -5.13
CA VAL A 43 3.50 5.11 -4.04
C VAL A 43 2.84 4.81 -2.70
N LEU A 44 1.53 4.98 -2.60
CA LEU A 44 0.77 4.70 -1.38
C LEU A 44 0.92 3.24 -0.95
N LEU A 45 0.77 2.29 -1.88
CA LEU A 45 0.96 0.87 -1.59
C LEU A 45 2.39 0.54 -1.17
N ARG A 46 3.38 1.18 -1.80
CA ARG A 46 4.79 0.99 -1.42
C ARG A 46 5.06 1.49 -0.02
N ASP A 47 4.58 2.69 0.31
CA ASP A 47 4.77 3.31 1.61
C ASP A 47 4.05 2.52 2.70
N TYR A 48 2.83 2.07 2.42
CA TYR A 48 2.09 1.15 3.27
C TYR A 48 2.89 -0.10 3.57
N VAL A 49 3.38 -0.81 2.54
CA VAL A 49 4.11 -2.08 2.73
C VAL A 49 5.40 -1.85 3.53
N ASN A 50 6.15 -0.79 3.23
CA ASN A 50 7.38 -0.47 3.97
C ASN A 50 7.17 -0.13 5.45
N ALA A 51 5.97 0.35 5.81
CA ALA A 51 5.65 0.76 7.17
C ALA A 51 4.83 -0.29 7.94
N THR A 52 4.46 -1.41 7.31
CA THR A 52 3.63 -2.48 7.90
C THR A 52 4.31 -3.85 7.79
N VAL A 53 3.77 -4.74 6.95
CA VAL A 53 4.17 -6.13 6.75
C VAL A 53 5.58 -6.27 6.14
N GLY A 54 6.04 -5.26 5.39
CA GLY A 54 7.30 -5.34 4.65
C GLY A 54 7.22 -6.24 3.41
N PHE A 55 8.21 -6.09 2.51
CA PHE A 55 8.21 -6.82 1.24
C PHE A 55 8.61 -8.29 1.34
N GLU A 56 9.38 -8.65 2.36
CA GLU A 56 9.80 -10.04 2.60
C GLU A 56 8.59 -10.91 3.00
N GLU A 57 7.89 -10.50 4.05
CA GLU A 57 6.69 -11.21 4.53
C GLU A 57 5.56 -11.17 3.49
N LEU A 58 5.36 -10.03 2.82
CA LEU A 58 4.40 -9.94 1.72
C LEU A 58 4.75 -10.90 0.57
N GLY A 59 6.04 -11.16 0.34
CA GLY A 59 6.49 -12.15 -0.63
C GLY A 59 6.05 -13.57 -0.27
N VAL A 60 6.12 -13.93 1.02
CA VAL A 60 5.62 -15.21 1.54
C VAL A 60 4.10 -15.29 1.37
N LEU A 61 3.36 -14.29 1.83
CA LEU A 61 1.88 -14.26 1.75
C LEU A 61 1.35 -14.32 0.31
N THR A 62 2.03 -13.67 -0.63
CA THR A 62 1.62 -13.63 -2.04
C THR A 62 2.24 -14.73 -2.90
N GLN A 63 3.13 -15.55 -2.35
CA GLN A 63 3.98 -16.51 -3.08
C GLN A 63 4.72 -15.83 -4.25
N LYS A 64 5.31 -14.66 -4.00
CA LYS A 64 6.04 -13.87 -5.00
C LYS A 64 7.42 -13.48 -4.47
N ASN A 65 8.33 -13.26 -5.42
CA ASN A 65 9.66 -12.73 -5.08
C ASN A 65 9.54 -11.27 -4.55
N PRO A 66 10.06 -10.97 -3.34
CA PRO A 66 10.05 -9.62 -2.77
C PRO A 66 10.61 -8.53 -3.70
N LYS A 67 11.71 -8.80 -4.41
CA LYS A 67 12.29 -7.85 -5.39
C LYS A 67 11.33 -7.55 -6.53
N SER A 68 10.51 -8.53 -6.95
CA SER A 68 9.49 -8.32 -7.97
C SER A 68 8.38 -7.39 -7.47
N LEU A 69 7.93 -7.59 -6.23
CA LEU A 69 6.94 -6.73 -5.56
C LEU A 69 7.47 -5.29 -5.42
N MET A 70 8.72 -5.13 -5.00
CA MET A 70 9.37 -3.81 -4.93
C MET A 70 9.47 -3.14 -6.30
N ARG A 71 9.82 -3.91 -7.34
CA ARG A 71 9.97 -3.39 -8.71
C ARG A 71 8.63 -2.97 -9.30
N MET A 72 7.58 -3.76 -9.10
CA MET A 72 6.25 -3.44 -9.65
C MET A 72 5.64 -2.19 -8.99
N LEU A 73 5.91 -1.95 -7.70
CA LEU A 73 5.51 -0.73 -6.99
C LEU A 73 6.55 0.40 -7.07
N SER A 74 7.46 0.37 -8.04
CA SER A 74 8.40 1.47 -8.26
C SER A 74 7.81 2.55 -9.18
N PRO A 75 8.40 3.76 -9.25
CA PRO A 75 7.92 4.81 -10.15
C PRO A 75 7.78 4.36 -11.61
N ARG A 76 8.74 3.57 -12.10
CA ARG A 76 8.74 2.98 -13.46
C ARG A 76 8.09 1.59 -13.54
N GLY A 77 7.68 1.03 -12.40
CA GLY A 77 7.04 -0.28 -12.33
C GLY A 77 5.65 -0.26 -12.94
N ASN A 78 5.27 -1.37 -13.57
CA ASN A 78 3.91 -1.58 -14.06
C ASN A 78 3.39 -2.92 -13.52
N PRO A 79 2.66 -2.92 -12.39
CA PRO A 79 2.11 -4.16 -11.85
C PRO A 79 1.01 -4.65 -12.79
N SER A 80 1.07 -5.94 -13.16
CA SER A 80 -0.05 -6.56 -13.88
C SER A 80 -1.30 -6.57 -12.99
N LEU A 81 -2.48 -6.59 -13.61
CA LEU A 81 -3.76 -6.67 -12.90
C LEU A 81 -3.79 -7.84 -11.89
N LYS A 82 -3.25 -9.00 -12.28
CA LYS A 82 -3.12 -10.17 -11.40
C LYS A 82 -2.23 -9.92 -10.19
N ASN A 83 -1.13 -9.19 -10.37
CA ASN A 83 -0.19 -8.92 -9.29
C ASN A 83 -0.74 -7.87 -8.33
N ILE A 84 -1.35 -6.79 -8.84
CA ILE A 84 -1.92 -5.76 -7.98
C ILE A 84 -3.14 -6.28 -7.22
N SER A 85 -3.99 -7.10 -7.84
CA SER A 85 -5.15 -7.69 -7.17
C SER A 85 -4.75 -8.66 -6.05
N SER A 86 -3.75 -9.51 -6.30
CA SER A 86 -3.20 -10.43 -5.30
C SER A 86 -2.53 -9.70 -4.13
N LEU A 87 -1.82 -8.61 -4.41
CA LEU A 87 -1.24 -7.75 -3.36
C LEU A 87 -2.35 -7.12 -2.51
N LEU A 88 -3.35 -6.49 -3.13
CA LEU A 88 -4.45 -5.85 -2.41
C LEU A 88 -5.24 -6.85 -1.54
N ALA A 89 -5.46 -8.07 -2.04
CA ALA A 89 -6.09 -9.12 -1.26
C ALA A 89 -5.29 -9.45 0.01
N SER A 90 -3.97 -9.59 -0.13
CA SER A 90 -3.06 -9.90 1.00
C SER A 90 -3.01 -8.75 2.02
N LEU A 91 -3.01 -7.49 1.58
CA LEU A 91 -3.02 -6.34 2.49
C LEU A 91 -4.34 -6.22 3.25
N LYS A 92 -5.47 -6.49 2.61
CA LYS A 92 -6.79 -6.52 3.28
C LYS A 92 -6.86 -7.61 4.34
N GLU A 93 -6.31 -8.79 4.04
CA GLU A 93 -6.24 -9.89 4.98
C GLU A 93 -5.32 -9.57 6.17
N HIS A 94 -4.16 -8.96 5.91
CA HIS A 94 -3.25 -8.48 6.96
C HIS A 94 -3.93 -7.50 7.93
N GLU A 95 -4.76 -6.58 7.45
CA GLU A 95 -5.50 -5.65 8.32
C GLU A 95 -6.79 -6.25 8.90
N GLY A 96 -7.21 -7.45 8.45
CA GLY A 96 -8.48 -8.04 8.87
C GLY A 96 -9.71 -7.23 8.42
N VAL A 97 -9.62 -6.52 7.29
CA VAL A 97 -10.68 -5.62 6.81
C VAL A 97 -11.37 -6.10 5.54
N LYS A 98 -12.66 -5.79 5.43
CA LYS A 98 -13.45 -6.01 4.21
C LYS A 98 -13.86 -4.67 3.59
N LEU A 99 -13.12 -4.27 2.57
CA LEU A 99 -13.45 -3.11 1.74
C LEU A 99 -14.62 -3.43 0.79
N ARG A 100 -15.52 -2.46 0.61
CA ARG A 100 -16.67 -2.52 -0.30
C ARG A 100 -16.72 -1.25 -1.13
N VAL A 101 -16.96 -1.40 -2.44
CA VAL A 101 -17.20 -0.26 -3.33
C VAL A 101 -18.68 0.11 -3.27
N ARG A 102 -18.99 1.40 -3.19
CA ARG A 102 -20.35 1.95 -3.32
C ARG A 102 -20.33 3.07 -4.34
N VAL A 103 -21.45 3.28 -5.02
CA VAL A 103 -21.61 4.43 -5.92
C VAL A 103 -21.72 5.70 -5.08
N ALA A 104 -20.81 6.65 -5.28
CA ALA A 104 -21.01 8.03 -4.84
C ALA A 104 -21.99 8.69 -5.81
N ARG A 105 -23.06 9.27 -5.29
CA ARG A 105 -24.06 10.04 -6.05
C ARG A 105 -23.99 11.50 -5.63
#